data_AF-A0A9D7XGZ0-F1
#
_entry.id   AF-A0A9D7XGZ0-F1
#
_cell.length_a   1.000
_cell.length_b   1.000
_cell.length_c   1.000
_cell.angle_alpha   90.00
_cell.angle_beta   90.00
_cell.angle_gamma   90.00
#
_symmetry.space_group_name_H-M   'P 1'
#
loop_
_entity.id
_entity.type
_entity.pdbx_description
1 polymer ?
#
loop_
_entity_poly.entity_id
_entity_poly.type
_entity_poly.pdbx_seq_one_letter_code
_entity_poly.pdbx_strand_id
1 'polypeptide(L)'
;MKEKFGIVSLILPFFWLLGCQNSPNDGSKLQNGKTLFKQYCVTCHGINGDLKTNGAIDLKHSVLTLDERILVITKGRNIMTSLKTS
;
A
#
# COMPACT_ATOMS: atom_id res chain seq x y z
N MET A 1 39.71 31.10 -34.87
CA MET A 1 39.66 29.88 -35.72
C MET A 1 38.78 28.91 -34.93
N LYS A 2 37.46 28.94 -35.15
CA LYS A 2 36.70 28.07 -36.08
C LYS A 2 36.68 26.60 -35.64
N GLU A 3 36.18 26.36 -34.43
CA GLU A 3 35.67 25.04 -34.04
C GLU A 3 34.19 24.94 -34.46
N LYS A 4 33.89 23.87 -35.19
CA LYS A 4 32.77 23.75 -36.12
C LYS A 4 31.45 23.53 -35.36
N PHE A 5 30.58 24.54 -35.33
CA PHE A 5 29.14 24.37 -35.12
C PHE A 5 28.53 23.67 -36.34
N GLY A 6 28.72 22.36 -36.41
CA GLY A 6 28.03 21.49 -37.36
C GLY A 6 26.82 20.88 -36.67
N ILE A 7 25.66 21.00 -37.33
CA ILE A 7 24.48 20.13 -37.20
C ILE A 7 23.75 20.10 -35.84
N VAL A 8 23.37 21.28 -35.31
CA VAL A 8 22.26 21.43 -34.33
C VAL A 8 20.94 21.72 -35.07
N SER A 9 20.61 20.94 -36.09
CA SER A 9 19.33 21.07 -36.77
C SER A 9 18.96 19.72 -37.36
N LEU A 10 17.74 19.28 -37.09
CA LEU A 10 17.07 18.11 -37.68
C LEU A 10 17.15 16.74 -36.96
N ILE A 11 17.17 16.69 -35.62
CA ILE A 11 16.77 15.44 -34.90
C ILE A 11 15.82 15.74 -33.72
N LEU A 12 14.84 16.62 -33.93
CA LEU A 12 13.53 16.58 -33.26
C LEU A 12 12.51 16.55 -34.40
N PRO A 13 11.82 15.43 -34.70
CA PRO A 13 10.96 14.78 -33.73
C PRO A 13 10.86 13.25 -33.94
N PHE A 14 11.90 12.47 -33.65
CA PHE A 14 11.80 10.98 -33.66
C PHE A 14 11.80 10.37 -32.25
N PHE A 15 11.56 11.19 -31.24
CA PHE A 15 11.44 10.75 -29.85
C PHE A 15 10.14 11.27 -29.21
N TRP A 16 9.07 11.36 -30.00
CA TRP A 16 7.77 11.84 -29.52
C TRP A 16 6.56 11.10 -30.15
N LEU A 17 6.74 9.88 -30.67
CA LEU A 17 5.62 9.10 -31.21
C LEU A 17 5.50 7.67 -30.68
N LEU A 18 6.35 7.23 -29.74
CA LEU A 18 6.22 5.92 -29.07
C LEU A 18 6.21 6.04 -27.54
N GLY A 19 5.56 7.06 -27.02
CA GLY A 19 5.33 7.22 -25.57
C GLY A 19 3.87 6.98 -25.22
N CYS A 20 3.41 5.73 -25.13
CA CYS A 20 2.26 5.43 -24.27
C CYS A 20 2.72 5.67 -22.82
N GLN A 21 2.51 6.88 -22.32
CA GLN A 21 2.71 7.20 -20.93
C GLN A 21 1.59 6.53 -20.13
N ASN A 22 1.80 5.27 -19.75
CA ASN A 22 1.00 4.63 -18.70
C ASN A 22 1.27 5.42 -17.43
N SER A 23 0.29 6.23 -17.04
CA SER A 23 0.30 6.96 -15.77
C SER A 23 0.49 5.94 -14.63
N PRO A 24 1.56 6.03 -13.82
CA PRO A 24 1.60 5.31 -12.57
C PRO A 24 0.63 6.02 -11.63
N ASN A 25 -0.61 5.53 -11.66
CA ASN A 25 -1.68 5.74 -10.70
C ASN A 25 -1.18 6.35 -9.37
N ASP A 26 -1.55 7.61 -9.19
CA ASP A 26 -1.15 8.51 -8.13
C ASP A 26 -1.33 7.94 -6.71
N GLY A 27 -0.30 8.13 -5.88
CA GLY A 27 -0.50 9.01 -4.74
C GLY A 27 -0.98 8.44 -3.40
N SER A 28 -1.15 7.13 -3.24
CA SER A 28 -0.90 6.52 -1.94
C SER A 28 -0.02 5.31 -2.18
N LYS A 29 1.12 5.21 -1.48
CA LYS A 29 1.82 3.93 -1.41
C LYS A 29 0.85 2.99 -0.70
N LEU A 30 0.01 2.29 -1.46
CA LEU A 30 -0.93 1.30 -0.96
C LEU A 30 -0.07 0.23 -0.31
N GLN A 31 0.17 0.38 0.99
CA GLN A 31 0.96 -0.56 1.74
C GLN A 31 0.27 -1.90 1.60
N ASN A 32 1.04 -2.91 1.19
CA ASN A 32 0.50 -4.23 0.99
C ASN A 32 -0.14 -4.70 2.31
N GLY A 33 -1.46 -4.91 2.31
CA GLY A 33 -2.22 -5.29 3.51
C GLY A 33 -1.68 -6.58 4.15
N LYS A 34 -1.10 -7.49 3.36
CA LYS A 34 -0.43 -8.70 3.86
C LYS A 34 0.80 -8.36 4.70
N THR A 35 1.58 -7.36 4.29
CA THR A 35 2.76 -6.90 5.03
C THR A 35 2.34 -6.26 6.36
N LEU A 36 1.35 -5.37 6.33
CA LEU A 36 0.80 -4.76 7.54
C LEU A 36 0.25 -5.80 8.51
N PHE A 37 -0.51 -6.78 8.01
CA PHE A 37 -1.06 -7.85 8.83
C PHE A 37 0.05 -8.65 9.52
N LYS A 38 1.10 -9.03 8.77
CA LYS A 38 2.27 -9.72 9.32
C LYS A 38 3.01 -8.91 10.37
N GLN A 39 3.07 -7.60 10.20
CA GLN A 39 3.82 -6.73 11.10
C GLN A 39 3.08 -6.43 12.41
N TYR A 40 1.76 -6.27 12.35
CA TYR A 40 0.99 -5.73 13.48
C TYR A 40 -0.06 -6.68 14.06
N CYS A 41 -0.55 -7.65 13.29
CA CYS A 41 -1.73 -8.44 13.68
C CYS A 41 -1.41 -9.86 14.15
N VAL A 42 -0.35 -10.48 13.62
CA VAL A 42 -0.09 -11.92 13.79
C VAL A 42 0.29 -12.33 15.21
N THR A 43 0.78 -11.41 16.04
CA THR A 43 1.12 -11.72 17.44
C THR A 43 -0.11 -12.20 18.23
N CYS A 44 -1.29 -11.64 17.91
CA CYS A 44 -2.55 -11.98 18.59
C CYS A 44 -3.48 -12.85 17.73
N HIS A 45 -3.52 -12.59 16.43
CA HIS A 45 -4.41 -13.29 15.50
C HIS A 45 -3.71 -14.43 14.74
N GLY A 46 -2.38 -14.55 14.77
CA GLY A 46 -1.63 -15.58 14.05
C GLY A 46 -1.49 -15.29 12.55
N ILE A 47 -0.62 -16.04 11.88
CA ILE A 47 -0.37 -15.87 10.44
C ILE A 47 -1.62 -16.17 9.59
N ASN A 48 -2.51 -17.02 10.09
CA ASN A 48 -3.76 -17.40 9.43
C ASN A 48 -5.00 -16.68 9.99
N GLY A 49 -4.86 -15.84 11.03
CA GLY A 49 -5.97 -15.11 11.63
C GLY A 49 -6.78 -15.88 12.71
N ASP A 50 -6.35 -17.08 13.10
CA ASP A 50 -7.07 -18.02 13.99
C ASP A 50 -6.36 -18.35 15.32
N LEU A 51 -5.29 -17.62 15.68
CA LEU A 51 -4.49 -17.92 16.88
C LEU A 51 -5.24 -17.72 18.21
N LYS A 52 -6.13 -16.72 18.26
CA LYS A 52 -7.01 -16.43 19.40
C LYS A 52 -6.29 -16.23 20.75
N THR A 53 -5.08 -15.68 20.74
CA THR A 53 -4.34 -15.42 21.99
C THR A 53 -4.88 -14.21 22.73
N ASN A 54 -4.80 -14.23 24.06
CA ASN A 54 -5.25 -13.15 24.95
C ASN A 54 -6.71 -12.72 24.75
N GLY A 55 -7.59 -13.60 24.26
CA GLY A 55 -8.99 -13.27 23.97
C GLY A 55 -9.22 -12.62 22.60
N ALA A 56 -8.22 -12.63 21.72
CA ALA A 56 -8.42 -12.32 20.31
C ALA A 56 -9.41 -13.32 19.67
N ILE A 57 -10.19 -12.84 18.69
CA ILE A 57 -11.12 -13.69 17.95
C ILE A 57 -10.45 -14.34 16.74
N ASP A 58 -11.05 -15.42 16.25
CA ASP A 58 -10.75 -15.96 14.92
C ASP A 58 -11.34 -15.02 13.87
N LEU A 59 -10.47 -14.42 13.06
CA LEU A 59 -10.85 -13.45 12.04
C LEU A 59 -11.67 -14.08 10.91
N LYS A 60 -11.58 -15.41 10.71
CA LYS A 60 -12.35 -16.13 9.69
C LYS A 60 -13.85 -16.14 10.01
N HIS A 61 -14.22 -15.94 11.27
CA HIS A 61 -15.61 -15.92 11.73
C HIS A 61 -16.12 -14.48 11.99
N SER A 62 -15.36 -13.46 11.57
CA SER A 62 -15.77 -12.08 11.74
C SER A 62 -16.98 -11.75 10.86
N VAL A 63 -18.08 -11.35 11.48
CA VAL A 63 -19.28 -10.85 10.79
C VAL A 63 -19.25 -9.33 10.56
N LEU A 64 -18.13 -8.67 10.90
CA LEU A 64 -18.02 -7.22 10.77
C LEU A 64 -18.00 -6.80 9.31
N THR A 65 -18.58 -5.64 9.03
CA THR A 65 -18.44 -4.91 7.77
C THR A 65 -17.04 -4.31 7.65
N LEU A 66 -16.71 -3.76 6.47
CA LEU A 66 -15.41 -3.10 6.26
C LEU A 66 -15.26 -1.87 7.18
N ASP A 67 -16.30 -1.04 7.29
CA ASP A 67 -16.27 0.17 8.10
C ASP A 67 -16.12 -0.16 9.59
N GLU A 68 -16.81 -1.20 10.07
CA GLU A 68 -16.64 -1.68 11.44
C GLU A 68 -15.23 -2.22 11.69
N ARG A 69 -14.64 -2.95 10.73
CA ARG A 69 -13.24 -3.39 10.85
C ARG A 69 -12.29 -2.21 10.92
N ILE A 70 -12.46 -1.20 10.06
CA ILE A 70 -11.65 0.02 10.08
C ILE A 70 -11.80 0.71 11.43
N LEU A 71 -13.02 0.84 11.95
CA LEU A 71 -13.26 1.47 13.25
C LEU A 71 -12.55 0.73 14.38
N VAL A 72 -12.64 -0.60 14.43
CA VAL A 72 -11.98 -1.44 15.45
C VAL A 72 -10.46 -1.36 15.36
N ILE A 73 -9.89 -1.47 14.17
CA ILE A 73 -8.44 -1.37 13.98
C ILE A 73 -7.96 0.03 14.38
N THR A 74 -8.71 1.06 14.00
CA THR A 74 -8.33 2.46 14.26
C THR A 74 -8.48 2.83 15.73
N LYS A 75 -9.53 2.39 16.42
CA LYS A 75 -9.82 2.78 17.81
C LYS A 75 -9.36 1.75 18.84
N GLY A 76 -9.02 0.54 18.41
CA GLY A 76 -8.87 -0.60 19.30
C GLY A 76 -10.22 -1.18 19.75
N ARG A 77 -10.17 -2.33 20.41
CA ARG A 77 -11.33 -2.97 21.05
C ARG A 77 -10.85 -3.91 22.14
N ASN A 78 -11.42 -3.80 23.34
CA ASN A 78 -10.98 -4.56 24.51
C ASN A 78 -9.48 -4.37 24.74
N ILE A 79 -8.71 -5.45 24.65
CA ILE A 79 -7.25 -5.45 24.77
C ILE A 79 -6.51 -5.17 23.46
N MET A 80 -7.22 -5.10 22.32
CA MET A 80 -6.62 -4.78 21.03
C MET A 80 -6.29 -3.29 20.99
N THR A 81 -5.00 -2.99 20.81
CA THR A 81 -4.50 -1.62 20.73
C THR A 81 -4.99 -0.92 19.45
N SER A 82 -5.07 0.41 19.52
CA SER A 82 -5.38 1.27 18.37
C SER A 82 -4.20 1.32 17.40
N LEU A 83 -4.48 1.08 16.12
CA LEU A 83 -3.52 1.16 15.00
C LEU A 83 -3.90 2.29 14.04
N LYS A 84 -3.96 3.53 14.55
CA LYS A 84 -4.16 4.71 13.70
C LYS A 84 -2.96 4.93 12.78
N THR A 85 -3.21 5.26 11.51
CA THR A 85 -2.21 5.88 10.65
C THR A 85 -2.03 7.33 11.10
N SER A 86 -0.83 7.68 11.55
CA SER A 86 -0.45 9.06 11.87
C SER A 86 -0.45 9.95 10.63
#